data_AF-A0A9Q7SHE4-F1
#
_entry.id   AF-A0A9Q7SHE4-F1
#
_cell.length_a   1.000
_cell.length_b   1.000
_cell.length_c   1.000
_cell.angle_alpha   90.00
_cell.angle_beta   90.00
_cell.angle_gamma   90.00
#
_symmetry.space_group_name_H-M   'P 1'
#
loop_
_entity.id
_entity.type
_entity.pdbx_description
1 polymer ?
#
loop_
_entity_poly.entity_id
_entity_poly.type
_entity_poly.pdbx_seq_one_letter_code
_entity_poly.pdbx_strand_id
1 'polypeptide(L)'
;MKKNLMLALGVSLVAVGLAACGSHSAPEAQPLPDVFPAERACADIPKPSDPHGLIGDNWLKDNPCAVFNMNRPGAGVDGDQAAKIVYDARMKALAGKRDIAILARQGTEQADNPNGVTTDFKGAIAQRRASLKAEINASGLALQGKAPEGYSIEYVKNSDASNSHVDDRPHSASPGLTPGK
;
A
#
# COMPACT_ATOMS: atom_id res chain seq x y z
N MET A 1 19.86 -59.64 -23.95
CA MET A 1 20.56 -58.80 -22.95
C MET A 1 21.21 -57.61 -23.67
N LYS A 2 20.78 -56.37 -23.43
CA LYS A 2 21.60 -55.27 -22.87
C LYS A 2 20.78 -53.99 -22.80
N LYS A 3 20.84 -53.36 -21.63
CA LYS A 3 20.26 -52.07 -21.26
C LYS A 3 21.10 -50.92 -21.83
N ASN A 4 20.60 -49.70 -21.56
CA ASN A 4 21.28 -48.40 -21.44
C ASN A 4 20.81 -47.46 -22.57
N LEU A 5 20.51 -46.18 -22.36
CA LEU A 5 20.76 -45.28 -21.25
C LEU A 5 19.92 -44.02 -21.52
N MET A 6 19.32 -43.41 -20.50
CA MET A 6 18.95 -41.98 -20.53
C MET A 6 20.22 -41.12 -20.55
N LEU A 7 20.24 -40.07 -21.37
CA LEU A 7 21.03 -38.82 -21.27
C LEU A 7 20.74 -38.04 -22.59
N ALA A 8 20.58 -36.73 -22.71
CA ALA A 8 20.62 -35.60 -21.80
C ALA A 8 20.27 -34.33 -22.62
N LEU A 9 20.35 -33.19 -21.93
CA LEU A 9 20.66 -31.84 -22.43
C LEU A 9 19.50 -31.00 -22.94
N GLY A 10 19.38 -29.84 -22.28
CA GLY A 10 18.39 -28.81 -22.55
C GLY A 10 18.72 -27.98 -23.77
N VAL A 11 17.74 -27.18 -24.15
CA VAL A 11 17.91 -26.04 -25.04
C VAL A 11 17.17 -24.88 -24.42
N SER A 12 17.96 -23.97 -23.86
CA SER A 12 17.57 -22.60 -23.58
C SER A 12 17.07 -21.96 -24.87
N LEU A 13 15.77 -21.73 -24.99
CA LEU A 13 15.22 -20.83 -26.00
C LEU A 13 15.12 -19.43 -25.39
N VAL A 14 16.25 -18.73 -25.40
CA VAL A 14 16.24 -17.28 -25.51
C VAL A 14 15.89 -16.98 -26.97
N ALA A 15 14.60 -16.75 -27.23
CA ALA A 15 14.15 -16.16 -28.47
C ALA A 15 13.64 -14.75 -28.17
N VAL A 16 14.34 -13.80 -28.78
CA VAL A 16 14.15 -12.36 -28.72
C VAL A 16 12.80 -11.98 -29.34
N GLY A 17 12.08 -11.06 -28.72
CA GLY A 17 10.86 -10.48 -29.28
C GLY A 17 10.63 -9.06 -28.78
N LEU A 18 11.48 -8.11 -29.22
CA LEU A 18 11.06 -6.70 -29.29
C LEU A 18 9.96 -6.62 -30.37
N ALA A 19 8.71 -6.71 -29.95
CA ALA A 19 7.56 -6.31 -30.74
C ALA A 19 6.79 -5.25 -29.95
N ALA A 20 6.72 -4.08 -30.56
CA ALA A 20 5.98 -2.91 -30.12
C ALA A 20 4.47 -3.19 -30.00
N CYS A 21 3.80 -2.41 -29.13
CA CYS A 21 2.38 -2.07 -29.11
C CYS A 21 1.43 -3.11 -29.74
N GLY A 22 0.88 -3.98 -28.92
CA GLY A 22 -0.24 -4.83 -29.31
C GLY A 22 -0.81 -5.52 -28.09
N SER A 23 -2.02 -5.13 -27.73
CA SER A 23 -2.91 -5.70 -26.72
C SER A 23 -2.67 -7.18 -26.48
N HIS A 24 -1.86 -7.51 -25.47
CA HIS A 24 -1.80 -8.87 -24.94
C HIS A 24 -2.03 -8.77 -23.45
N SER A 25 -3.28 -9.04 -23.08
CA SER A 25 -3.66 -9.37 -21.72
C SER A 25 -2.67 -10.42 -21.22
N ALA A 26 -1.72 -10.00 -20.38
CA ALA A 26 -1.06 -10.94 -19.50
C ALA A 26 -2.18 -11.74 -18.82
N PRO A 27 -2.07 -13.08 -18.71
CA PRO A 27 -3.07 -13.83 -17.97
C PRO A 27 -3.14 -13.20 -16.59
N GLU A 28 -4.28 -12.58 -16.26
CA GLU A 28 -4.55 -12.10 -14.92
C GLU A 28 -4.28 -13.31 -14.02
N ALA A 29 -3.24 -13.23 -13.19
CA ALA A 29 -2.95 -14.25 -12.22
C ALA A 29 -4.26 -14.50 -11.47
N GLN A 30 -4.79 -15.73 -11.60
CA GLN A 30 -6.04 -16.09 -10.95
C GLN A 30 -5.92 -15.69 -9.47
N PRO A 31 -6.92 -14.98 -8.91
CA PRO A 31 -6.85 -14.55 -7.53
C PRO A 31 -6.59 -15.79 -6.66
N LEU A 32 -5.43 -15.85 -6.01
CA LEU A 32 -5.23 -16.89 -5.01
C LEU A 32 -6.29 -16.66 -3.92
N PRO A 33 -7.03 -17.69 -3.51
CA PRO A 33 -8.18 -17.53 -2.61
C PRO A 33 -7.82 -16.84 -1.29
N ASP A 34 -6.55 -16.92 -0.90
CA ASP A 34 -6.02 -16.43 0.38
C ASP A 34 -5.26 -15.09 0.28
N VAL A 35 -5.29 -14.40 -0.88
CA VAL A 35 -4.47 -13.19 -1.09
C VAL A 35 -5.32 -12.02 -1.57
N PHE A 36 -5.23 -10.87 -0.90
CA PHE A 36 -5.72 -9.62 -1.47
C PHE A 36 -4.80 -9.23 -2.62
N PRO A 37 -5.28 -9.22 -3.89
CA PRO A 37 -4.43 -8.88 -5.02
C PRO A 37 -3.79 -7.52 -4.80
N ALA A 38 -2.56 -7.33 -5.26
CA ALA A 38 -1.91 -6.02 -5.21
C ALA A 38 -2.80 -4.97 -5.91
N GLU A 39 -2.80 -3.75 -5.39
CA GLU A 39 -3.70 -2.71 -5.93
C GLU A 39 -3.32 -2.37 -7.38
N ARG A 40 -4.29 -2.51 -8.29
CA ARG A 40 -4.09 -2.21 -9.72
C ARG A 40 -3.79 -0.72 -9.86
N ALA A 41 -2.74 -0.39 -10.61
CA ALA A 41 -2.20 0.97 -10.74
C ALA A 41 -1.57 1.59 -9.47
N CYS A 42 -1.30 0.80 -8.43
CA CYS A 42 -0.40 1.24 -7.37
C CYS A 42 1.07 1.06 -7.79
N ALA A 43 1.84 2.14 -7.71
CA ALA A 43 3.29 2.12 -7.90
C ALA A 43 3.95 2.55 -6.59
N ASP A 44 4.96 1.79 -6.15
CA ASP A 44 5.74 2.19 -4.98
C ASP A 44 6.53 3.46 -5.27
N ILE A 45 6.71 4.28 -4.23
CA ILE A 45 7.52 5.49 -4.29
C ILE A 45 8.95 5.08 -3.92
N PRO A 46 9.95 5.31 -4.79
CA PRO A 46 11.33 5.02 -4.45
C PRO A 46 11.84 5.96 -3.35
N LYS A 47 12.76 5.47 -2.51
CA LYS A 47 13.43 6.29 -1.50
C LYS A 47 14.14 7.46 -2.21
N PRO A 48 13.87 8.73 -1.84
CA PRO A 48 14.60 9.85 -2.41
C PRO A 48 16.04 9.88 -1.89
N SER A 49 16.90 10.63 -2.58
CA SER A 49 18.25 10.94 -2.09
C SER A 49 18.16 11.61 -0.72
N ASP A 50 19.08 11.26 0.19
CA ASP A 50 19.11 11.74 1.58
C ASP A 50 20.52 12.22 1.96
N PRO A 51 21.08 13.24 1.27
CA PRO A 51 22.46 13.67 1.46
C PRO A 51 22.72 14.25 2.86
N HIS A 52 21.68 14.79 3.50
CA HIS A 52 21.75 15.39 4.83
C HIS A 52 21.25 14.46 5.96
N GLY A 53 20.93 13.20 5.64
CA GLY A 53 20.50 12.21 6.64
C GLY A 53 19.19 12.58 7.37
N LEU A 54 18.28 13.27 6.68
CA LEU A 54 16.99 13.70 7.19
C LEU A 54 16.01 12.53 7.36
N ILE A 55 16.05 11.56 6.43
CA ILE A 55 15.16 10.41 6.45
C ILE A 55 15.68 9.35 7.43
N GLY A 56 16.96 9.01 7.33
CA GLY A 56 17.56 7.94 8.14
C GLY A 56 16.78 6.62 8.04
N ASP A 57 16.41 6.06 9.20
CA ASP A 57 15.64 4.82 9.34
C ASP A 57 14.12 5.01 9.22
N ASN A 58 13.64 6.25 9.05
CA ASN A 58 12.20 6.54 8.97
C ASN A 58 11.58 6.21 7.61
N TRP A 59 12.35 5.68 6.66
CA TRP A 59 11.81 5.23 5.37
C TRP A 59 11.01 3.92 5.52
N LEU A 60 9.80 3.87 4.94
CA LEU A 60 9.05 2.61 4.85
C LEU A 60 9.74 1.64 3.89
N LYS A 61 10.18 0.49 4.43
CA LYS A 61 10.78 -0.60 3.66
C LYS A 61 9.71 -1.47 2.99
N ASP A 62 8.51 -1.53 3.57
CA ASP A 62 7.41 -2.30 3.03
C ASP A 62 6.88 -1.69 1.72
N ASN A 63 6.42 -2.54 0.81
CA ASN A 63 5.76 -2.11 -0.41
C ASN A 63 4.32 -1.68 -0.07
N PRO A 64 3.95 -0.39 -0.23
CA PRO A 64 2.63 0.12 0.09
C PRO A 64 1.54 -0.58 -0.74
N CYS A 65 1.85 -1.04 -1.96
CA CYS A 65 0.90 -1.72 -2.85
C CYS A 65 0.57 -3.15 -2.43
N ALA A 66 1.33 -3.71 -1.49
CA ALA A 66 1.18 -5.08 -0.99
C ALA A 66 0.91 -5.14 0.53
N VAL A 67 0.57 -4.01 1.16
CA VAL A 67 0.13 -4.00 2.57
C VAL A 67 -1.10 -4.91 2.71
N PHE A 68 -1.09 -5.73 3.76
CA PHE A 68 -2.10 -6.75 4.07
C PHE A 68 -2.41 -7.67 2.87
N ASN A 69 -1.38 -8.29 2.32
CA ASN A 69 -1.54 -9.24 1.21
C ASN A 69 -2.30 -10.53 1.60
N MET A 70 -2.35 -10.91 2.88
CA MET A 70 -3.06 -12.13 3.32
C MET A 70 -4.55 -11.84 3.57
N ASN A 71 -5.44 -12.56 2.89
CA ASN A 71 -6.89 -12.50 3.05
C ASN A 71 -7.35 -13.40 4.20
N ARG A 72 -7.10 -12.97 5.44
CA ARG A 72 -7.59 -13.64 6.65
C ARG A 72 -8.23 -12.62 7.60
N PRO A 73 -9.40 -12.07 7.23
CA PRO A 73 -10.12 -11.17 8.12
C PRO A 73 -10.51 -11.88 9.42
N GLY A 74 -10.53 -11.13 10.51
CA GLY A 74 -10.97 -11.62 11.81
C GLY A 74 -12.49 -11.82 11.87
N ALA A 75 -12.96 -12.42 12.97
CA ALA A 75 -14.38 -12.60 13.21
C ALA A 75 -15.13 -11.26 13.14
N GLY A 76 -16.26 -11.22 12.43
CA GLY A 76 -17.08 -10.02 12.27
C GLY A 76 -16.62 -9.06 11.16
N VAL A 77 -15.56 -9.39 10.42
CA VAL A 77 -15.15 -8.64 9.22
C VAL A 77 -15.44 -9.50 7.98
N ASP A 78 -16.41 -9.08 7.19
CA ASP A 78 -16.69 -9.73 5.90
C ASP A 78 -15.65 -9.35 4.84
N GLY A 79 -15.70 -10.04 3.69
CA GLY A 79 -14.73 -9.84 2.60
C GLY A 79 -14.75 -8.42 2.01
N ASP A 80 -15.92 -7.79 1.93
CA ASP A 80 -16.07 -6.46 1.35
C ASP A 80 -15.50 -5.39 2.29
N GLN A 81 -15.79 -5.51 3.58
CA GLN A 81 -15.22 -4.65 4.61
C GLN A 81 -13.70 -4.84 4.69
N ALA A 82 -13.22 -6.08 4.63
CA ALA A 82 -11.80 -6.38 4.60
C ALA A 82 -11.09 -5.73 3.39
N ALA A 83 -11.70 -5.81 2.20
CA ALA A 83 -11.16 -5.20 1.00
C ALA A 83 -11.05 -3.66 1.12
N LYS A 84 -12.05 -3.01 1.72
CA LYS A 84 -12.02 -1.55 1.97
C LYS A 84 -10.92 -1.16 2.95
N ILE A 85 -10.77 -1.92 4.05
CA ILE A 85 -9.70 -1.70 5.04
C ILE A 85 -8.31 -1.87 4.41
N VAL A 86 -8.13 -2.91 3.58
CA VAL A 86 -6.87 -3.16 2.88
C VAL A 86 -6.57 -2.05 1.88
N TYR A 87 -7.56 -1.61 1.10
CA TYR A 87 -7.40 -0.49 0.17
C TYR A 87 -6.98 0.79 0.91
N ASP A 88 -7.69 1.14 1.99
CA ASP A 88 -7.36 2.30 2.82
C ASP A 88 -5.95 2.25 3.39
N ALA A 89 -5.54 1.10 3.94
CA ALA A 89 -4.21 0.92 4.49
C ALA A 89 -3.12 1.12 3.42
N ARG A 90 -3.34 0.61 2.19
CA ARG A 90 -2.40 0.77 1.08
C ARG A 90 -2.29 2.24 0.65
N MET A 91 -3.42 2.95 0.57
CA MET A 91 -3.43 4.37 0.24
C MET A 91 -2.77 5.22 1.33
N LYS A 92 -2.99 4.93 2.62
CA LYS A 92 -2.27 5.56 3.74
C LYS A 92 -0.77 5.32 3.68
N ALA A 93 -0.34 4.09 3.40
CA ALA A 93 1.07 3.75 3.23
C ALA A 93 1.72 4.52 2.06
N LEU A 94 1.02 4.62 0.93
CA LEU A 94 1.49 5.36 -0.25
C LEU A 94 1.58 6.87 0.03
N ALA A 95 0.52 7.45 0.60
CA ALA A 95 0.47 8.86 0.98
C ALA A 95 1.58 9.19 2.00
N GLY A 96 1.75 8.35 3.02
CA GLY A 96 2.80 8.54 4.02
C GLY A 96 4.22 8.46 3.46
N LYS A 97 4.50 7.55 2.51
CA LYS A 97 5.78 7.56 1.77
C LYS A 97 5.98 8.87 0.98
N ARG A 98 4.92 9.36 0.34
CA ARG A 98 4.93 10.62 -0.41
C ARG A 98 5.22 11.81 0.51
N ASP A 99 4.56 11.89 1.66
CA ASP A 99 4.74 12.97 2.63
C ASP A 99 6.18 13.02 3.13
N ILE A 100 6.74 11.87 3.51
CA ILE A 100 8.15 11.77 3.93
C ILE A 100 9.09 12.21 2.81
N ALA A 101 8.81 11.84 1.56
CA ALA A 101 9.63 12.25 0.43
C ALA A 101 9.57 13.77 0.16
N ILE A 102 8.39 14.39 0.33
CA ILE A 102 8.21 15.84 0.21
C ILE A 102 8.98 16.55 1.33
N LEU A 103 8.82 16.11 2.58
CA LEU A 103 9.53 16.68 3.73
C LEU A 103 11.06 16.56 3.57
N ALA A 104 11.56 15.43 3.06
CA ALA A 104 12.98 15.24 2.82
C ALA A 104 13.54 16.17 1.74
N ARG A 105 12.77 16.41 0.66
CA ARG A 105 13.14 17.35 -0.40
C ARG A 105 13.18 18.78 0.12
N GLN A 106 12.13 19.22 0.81
CA GLN A 106 12.07 20.55 1.42
C GLN A 106 13.19 20.77 2.43
N GLY A 107 13.49 19.77 3.26
CA GLY A 107 14.61 19.86 4.20
C GLY A 107 15.97 19.86 3.53
N THR A 108 16.14 19.15 2.42
CA THR A 108 17.37 19.20 1.61
C THR A 108 17.56 20.59 1.00
N GLU A 109 16.51 21.15 0.42
CA GLU A 109 16.53 22.51 -0.15
C GLU A 109 16.88 23.57 0.91
N GLN A 110 16.30 23.46 2.12
CA GLN A 110 16.61 24.36 3.23
C GLN A 110 18.04 24.15 3.76
N ALA A 111 18.55 22.91 3.81
CA ALA A 111 19.91 22.61 4.25
C ALA A 111 20.96 23.12 3.25
N ASP A 112 20.68 23.03 1.95
CA ASP A 112 21.56 23.54 0.88
C ASP A 112 21.52 25.07 0.80
N ASN A 113 20.40 25.70 1.18
CA ASN A 113 20.19 27.14 1.11
C ASN A 113 19.60 27.68 2.43
N PRO A 114 20.40 27.71 3.52
CA PRO A 114 19.91 28.07 4.84
C PRO A 114 19.61 29.57 4.93
N ASN A 115 18.37 29.95 4.61
CA ASN A 115 17.86 31.31 4.72
C ASN A 115 16.52 31.30 5.45
N GLY A 116 16.33 32.23 6.39
CA GLY A 116 15.06 32.39 7.10
C GLY A 116 14.85 31.39 8.25
N VAL A 117 13.60 30.99 8.49
CA VAL A 117 13.20 30.15 9.64
C VAL A 117 13.65 28.71 9.41
N THR A 118 14.48 28.20 10.33
CA THR A 118 14.91 26.80 10.31
C THR A 118 13.78 25.88 10.80
N THR A 119 13.29 25.03 9.90
CA THR A 119 12.35 23.96 10.25
C THR A 119 13.09 22.68 10.63
N ASP A 120 12.65 21.99 11.70
CA ASP A 120 13.13 20.64 12.06
C ASP A 120 12.47 19.56 11.19
N PHE A 121 12.98 19.41 9.96
CA PHE A 121 12.47 18.40 9.04
C PHE A 121 12.75 16.96 9.50
N LYS A 122 13.83 16.73 10.26
CA LYS A 122 14.13 15.39 10.78
C LYS A 122 13.09 14.96 11.81
N GLY A 123 12.73 15.86 12.73
CA GLY A 123 11.63 15.67 13.67
C GLY A 123 10.29 15.48 12.96
N ALA A 124 9.97 16.31 11.97
CA ALA A 124 8.73 16.20 11.19
C ALA A 124 8.61 14.86 10.44
N ILE A 125 9.70 14.37 9.84
CA ILE A 125 9.74 13.06 9.18
C ILE A 125 9.53 11.93 10.20
N ALA A 126 10.20 11.99 11.36
CA ALA A 126 10.04 10.98 12.41
C ALA A 126 8.60 10.95 12.94
N GLN A 127 7.99 12.12 13.16
CA GLN A 127 6.61 12.24 13.58
C GLN A 127 5.64 11.67 12.52
N ARG A 128 5.83 12.00 11.24
CA ARG A 128 4.98 11.45 10.17
C ARG A 128 5.11 9.93 10.10
N ARG A 129 6.32 9.39 10.23
CA ARG A 129 6.57 7.94 10.26
C ARG A 129 5.88 7.24 11.44
N ALA A 130 5.89 7.87 12.61
CA ALA A 130 5.22 7.36 13.80
C ALA A 130 3.69 7.36 13.62
N SER A 131 3.12 8.47 13.12
CA SER A 131 1.69 8.55 12.78
C SER A 131 1.28 7.47 11.79
N LEU A 132 2.05 7.32 10.70
CA LEU A 132 1.79 6.31 9.69
C LEU A 132 1.86 4.89 10.27
N LYS A 133 2.79 4.61 11.19
CA LYS A 133 2.84 3.32 11.88
C LYS A 133 1.55 3.07 12.68
N ALA A 134 1.05 4.07 13.38
CA ALA A 134 -0.19 3.97 14.14
C ALA A 134 -1.40 3.77 13.21
N GLU A 135 -1.48 4.51 12.10
CA GLU A 135 -2.52 4.38 11.07
C GLU A 135 -2.58 2.95 10.50
N ILE A 136 -1.43 2.39 10.09
CA ILE A 136 -1.37 1.02 9.54
C ILE A 136 -1.68 -0.02 10.62
N ASN A 137 -1.20 0.16 11.85
CA ASN A 137 -1.56 -0.74 12.95
C ASN A 137 -3.07 -0.72 13.24
N ALA A 138 -3.69 0.46 13.21
CA ALA A 138 -5.13 0.61 13.39
C ALA A 138 -5.92 -0.12 12.30
N SER A 139 -5.51 0.02 11.02
CA SER A 139 -6.11 -0.75 9.92
C SER A 139 -5.89 -2.26 10.08
N GLY A 140 -4.74 -2.69 10.58
CA GLY A 140 -4.49 -4.11 10.87
C GLY A 140 -5.39 -4.66 11.98
N LEU A 141 -5.62 -3.88 13.04
CA LEU A 141 -6.55 -4.24 14.11
C LEU A 141 -8.00 -4.26 13.62
N ALA A 142 -8.38 -3.29 12.79
CA ALA A 142 -9.70 -3.26 12.15
C ALA A 142 -9.93 -4.49 11.26
N LEU A 143 -8.92 -4.90 10.47
CA LEU A 143 -8.98 -6.11 9.65
C LEU A 143 -9.17 -7.39 10.50
N GLN A 144 -8.70 -7.38 11.75
CA GLN A 144 -8.88 -8.47 12.71
C GLN A 144 -10.21 -8.41 13.49
N GLY A 145 -11.11 -7.50 13.16
CA GLY A 145 -12.39 -7.31 13.87
C GLY A 145 -12.25 -6.58 15.21
N LYS A 146 -11.12 -5.90 15.43
CA LYS A 146 -10.78 -5.18 16.67
C LYS A 146 -10.46 -3.71 16.39
N ALA A 147 -11.29 -3.07 15.56
CA ALA A 147 -11.08 -1.67 15.18
C ALA A 147 -10.96 -0.80 16.45
N PRO A 148 -9.88 0.00 16.59
CA PRO A 148 -9.75 0.91 17.73
C PRO A 148 -10.84 1.98 17.68
N GLU A 149 -11.12 2.59 18.84
CA GLU A 149 -12.05 3.70 18.91
C GLU A 149 -11.64 4.85 17.97
N GLY A 150 -12.61 5.40 17.24
CA GLY A 150 -12.36 6.46 16.26
C GLY A 150 -11.72 5.98 14.96
N TYR A 151 -11.54 4.66 14.74
CA TYR A 151 -11.07 4.16 13.44
C TYR A 151 -12.05 4.50 12.32
N SER A 152 -11.53 5.11 11.26
CA SER A 152 -12.29 5.40 10.05
C SER A 152 -11.47 5.08 8.80
N ILE A 153 -12.20 4.64 7.77
CA ILE A 153 -11.70 4.50 6.41
C ILE A 153 -11.68 5.88 5.78
N GLU A 154 -10.50 6.33 5.34
CA GLU A 154 -10.30 7.65 4.73
C GLU A 154 -10.30 7.55 3.20
N TYR A 155 -9.70 6.50 2.67
CA TYR A 155 -9.64 6.23 1.25
C TYR A 155 -10.64 5.13 0.90
N VAL A 156 -11.69 5.51 0.18
CA VAL A 156 -12.63 4.57 -0.43
C VAL A 156 -12.31 4.41 -1.90
N LYS A 157 -12.35 3.18 -2.39
CA LYS A 157 -12.29 2.92 -3.82
C LYS A 157 -13.65 3.33 -4.39
N ASN A 158 -13.69 4.31 -5.29
CA ASN A 158 -14.93 4.73 -5.96
C ASN A 158 -15.55 3.50 -6.64
N SER A 159 -16.60 2.95 -6.04
CA SER A 159 -17.57 2.13 -6.76
C SER A 159 -18.43 3.10 -7.57
N ASP A 160 -18.21 3.13 -8.88
CA ASP A 160 -19.05 3.76 -9.90
C ASP A 160 -18.94 5.29 -10.05
N ALA A 161 -17.96 5.72 -10.85
CA ALA A 161 -17.87 7.07 -11.42
C ALA A 161 -18.92 7.30 -12.54
N SER A 162 -20.16 6.83 -12.37
CA SER A 162 -21.25 7.06 -13.31
C SER A 162 -22.60 7.31 -12.63
N ASN A 163 -22.64 8.02 -11.51
CA ASN A 163 -23.79 8.86 -11.16
C ASN A 163 -23.46 9.71 -9.93
N SER A 164 -23.15 10.99 -10.10
CA SER A 164 -23.28 11.95 -9.00
C SER A 164 -23.56 13.34 -9.53
N HIS A 165 -24.84 13.56 -9.82
CA HIS A 165 -25.45 14.85 -9.52
C HIS A 165 -25.55 14.96 -8.00
N VAL A 166 -24.80 15.93 -7.45
CA VAL A 166 -25.10 16.75 -6.26
C VAL A 166 -25.45 16.02 -4.94
N ASP A 167 -24.61 16.28 -3.93
CA ASP A 167 -24.84 16.07 -2.48
C ASP A 167 -25.01 14.63 -1.97
N ASP A 168 -23.90 13.89 -1.79
CA ASP A 168 -23.87 12.84 -0.77
C ASP A 168 -22.45 12.60 -0.23
N ARG A 169 -22.19 13.10 0.98
CA ARG A 169 -21.09 12.63 1.83
C ARG A 169 -21.58 11.33 2.47
N PRO A 170 -20.98 10.14 2.23
CA PRO A 170 -21.35 8.96 2.98
C PRO A 170 -20.88 9.12 4.44
N HIS A 171 -21.85 9.33 5.33
CA HIS A 171 -21.66 9.34 6.77
C HIS A 171 -21.14 7.98 7.25
N SER A 172 -19.96 8.03 7.86
CA SER A 172 -19.44 7.19 8.95
C SER A 172 -20.25 5.92 9.29
N ALA A 173 -19.79 4.76 8.83
CA ALA A 173 -20.21 3.48 9.37
C ALA A 173 -19.45 3.19 10.67
N SER A 174 -19.99 3.68 11.79
CA SER A 174 -19.89 2.97 13.07
C SER A 174 -21.27 2.45 13.42
N PRO A 175 -21.44 1.12 13.51
CA PRO A 175 -22.43 0.53 14.40
C PRO A 175 -21.72 -0.33 15.44
N GLY A 176 -22.07 -0.07 16.69
CA GLY A 176 -21.49 -0.71 17.85
C GLY A 176 -21.69 -2.23 17.91
N LEU A 177 -20.81 -2.80 18.72
CA LEU A 177 -20.97 -4.00 19.54
C LEU A 177 -22.44 -4.49 19.69
N THR A 178 -22.64 -5.73 19.25
CA THR A 178 -23.73 -6.71 19.48
C THR A 178 -24.94 -6.33 20.36
N PRO A 179 -26.18 -6.75 20.01
CA PRO A 179 -27.26 -6.85 20.98
C PRO A 179 -27.11 -8.13 21.80
N GLY A 180 -27.04 -7.99 23.12
CA GLY A 180 -26.89 -9.08 24.07
C GLY A 180 -27.75 -8.91 25.32
N LYS A 181 -29.07 -8.94 25.16
CA LYS A 181 -30.09 -9.68 25.95
C LYS A 181 -31.47 -9.10 25.72
#